data_AF-A0A936TAU5-F1
#
_entry.id   AF-A0A936TAU5-F1
#
_cell.length_a   1.000
_cell.length_b   1.000
_cell.length_c   1.000
_cell.angle_alpha   90.00
_cell.angle_beta   90.00
_cell.angle_gamma   90.00
#
_symmetry.space_group_name_H-M   'P 1'
#
loop_
_entity.id
_entity.type
_entity.pdbx_description
1 polymer ?
#
loop_
_entity_poly.entity_id
_entity_poly.type
_entity_poly.pdbx_seq_one_letter_code
_entity_poly.pdbx_strand_id
1 'polypeptide(L)'
;MQTARPFVITIAGLDPSSGAGLSADLKTFEQNKVYGLSICTGITTQTEKKFITVKWRTVEEVQSDLNILLNAYPIKAVKFGIIPDIHWLKILCDMIKTHDSKIKIVVDPVIQSSTGFSFADYGNKKLLYKIMPSLTLITPNAIEFEQLFGSEKNNLDWSVLNDCTVLLKGGHRNEKKGIDTLFTKNETIEILSSEKNIYAKHGSGCVLSSAITAELAKGIDIKTACEKAKIYTEHFLNSNSTALGYHA
;
A
#
# COMPACT_ATOMS: atom_id res chain seq x y z
N MET A 1 -16.90 18.99 19.50
CA MET A 1 -17.13 17.56 19.23
C MET A 1 -15.97 17.07 18.40
N GLN A 2 -15.12 16.20 18.95
CA GLN A 2 -14.05 15.57 18.18
C GLN A 2 -14.74 14.73 17.10
N THR A 3 -14.74 15.20 15.86
CA THR A 3 -15.20 14.43 14.70
C THR A 3 -14.39 13.14 14.70
N ALA A 4 -15.05 12.02 15.01
CA ALA A 4 -14.37 10.75 15.26
C ALA A 4 -13.44 10.40 14.10
N ARG A 5 -12.15 10.17 14.39
CA ARG A 5 -11.18 9.76 13.38
C ARG A 5 -11.60 8.40 12.80
N PRO A 6 -11.68 8.22 11.47
CA PRO A 6 -11.99 6.92 10.87
C PRO A 6 -11.00 5.84 11.31
N PHE A 7 -11.47 4.62 11.52
CA PHE A 7 -10.62 3.47 11.80
C PHE A 7 -10.11 2.83 10.52
N VAL A 8 -8.81 2.57 10.45
CA VAL A 8 -8.15 1.88 9.35
C VAL A 8 -7.27 0.76 9.88
N ILE A 9 -7.11 -0.33 9.13
CA ILE A 9 -6.19 -1.42 9.46
C ILE A 9 -5.02 -1.41 8.48
N THR A 10 -3.79 -1.53 8.98
CA THR A 10 -2.65 -2.01 8.17
C THR A 10 -2.37 -3.49 8.48
N ILE A 11 -2.16 -4.28 7.44
CA ILE A 11 -1.74 -5.68 7.50
C ILE A 11 -0.39 -5.79 6.79
N ALA A 12 0.70 -5.79 7.56
CA ALA A 12 2.06 -5.71 7.02
C ALA A 12 3.11 -6.27 7.99
N GLY A 13 4.36 -6.34 7.53
CA GLY A 13 5.50 -6.71 8.36
C GLY A 13 5.95 -5.59 9.30
N LEU A 14 6.51 -5.96 10.46
CA LEU A 14 7.16 -5.04 11.38
C LEU A 14 8.60 -4.77 10.93
N ASP A 15 8.90 -3.52 10.60
CA ASP A 15 10.26 -3.01 10.38
C ASP A 15 10.82 -2.42 11.69
N PRO A 16 11.87 -3.00 12.28
CA PRO A 16 12.45 -2.53 13.53
C PRO A 16 13.13 -1.15 13.40
N SER A 17 13.55 -0.73 12.20
CA SER A 17 14.05 0.64 11.97
C SER A 17 12.93 1.68 11.93
N SER A 18 11.66 1.23 11.86
CA SER A 18 10.47 2.06 11.81
C SER A 18 10.40 3.05 10.64
N GLY A 19 11.15 2.79 9.56
CA GLY A 19 11.11 3.56 8.32
C GLY A 19 10.07 3.03 7.32
N ALA A 20 9.71 1.75 7.39
CA ALA A 20 8.69 1.11 6.58
C ALA A 20 7.70 0.27 7.43
N GLY A 21 6.89 -0.56 6.77
CA GLY A 21 6.01 -1.54 7.41
C GLY A 21 4.97 -0.92 8.34
N LEU A 22 4.55 -1.68 9.35
CA LEU A 22 3.51 -1.27 10.31
C LEU A 22 3.80 0.09 10.96
N SER A 23 5.05 0.33 11.36
CA SER A 23 5.43 1.57 12.04
C SER A 23 5.25 2.79 11.14
N ALA A 24 5.68 2.72 9.88
CA ALA A 24 5.50 3.82 8.93
C ALA A 24 4.02 4.03 8.57
N ASP A 25 3.25 2.95 8.48
CA ASP A 25 1.82 3.00 8.22
C ASP A 25 1.08 3.71 9.37
N LEU A 26 1.32 3.30 10.63
CA LEU A 26 0.69 3.91 11.81
C LEU A 26 1.07 5.39 11.99
N LYS A 27 2.34 5.75 11.77
CA LYS A 27 2.78 7.17 11.80
C LYS A 27 2.05 7.98 10.72
N THR A 28 1.88 7.40 9.54
CA THR A 28 1.16 8.03 8.43
C THR A 28 -0.31 8.23 8.74
N PHE A 29 -0.96 7.21 9.29
CA PHE A 29 -2.35 7.26 9.74
C PHE A 29 -2.57 8.35 10.79
N GLU A 30 -1.69 8.43 11.80
CA GLU A 30 -1.78 9.43 12.86
C GLU A 30 -1.67 10.86 12.31
N GLN A 31 -0.69 11.14 11.44
CA GLN A 31 -0.56 12.46 10.84
C GLN A 31 -1.74 12.82 9.93
N ASN A 32 -2.28 11.82 9.24
CA ASN A 32 -3.46 11.98 8.41
C ASN A 32 -4.77 11.91 9.21
N LYS A 33 -4.75 12.02 10.54
CA LYS A 33 -5.94 12.13 11.40
C LYS A 33 -6.93 10.97 11.22
N VAL A 34 -6.42 9.76 10.97
CA VAL A 34 -7.19 8.50 11.03
C VAL A 34 -6.61 7.64 12.15
N TYR A 35 -7.43 6.80 12.77
CA TYR A 35 -6.98 5.90 13.83
C TYR A 35 -6.48 4.60 13.22
N GLY A 36 -5.17 4.37 13.32
CA GLY A 36 -4.51 3.19 12.78
C GLY A 36 -4.56 2.00 13.73
N LEU A 37 -5.05 0.88 13.23
CA LEU A 37 -4.93 -0.45 13.83
C LEU A 37 -3.93 -1.26 13.01
N SER A 38 -3.18 -2.17 13.64
CA SER A 38 -2.10 -2.92 12.98
C SER A 38 -2.25 -4.41 13.21
N ILE A 39 -2.10 -5.19 12.15
CA ILE A 39 -1.98 -6.65 12.20
C ILE A 39 -0.63 -7.04 11.59
N CYS A 40 0.22 -7.66 12.40
CA CYS A 40 1.54 -8.07 11.96
C CYS A 40 1.46 -9.34 11.14
N THR A 41 2.10 -9.36 9.97
CA THR A 41 2.24 -10.56 9.11
C THR A 41 3.57 -11.26 9.35
N GLY A 42 4.60 -10.52 9.76
CA GLY A 42 5.91 -11.06 10.07
C GLY A 42 6.82 -10.02 10.71
N ILE A 43 7.79 -10.51 11.48
CA ILE A 43 8.81 -9.68 12.12
C ILE A 43 10.07 -9.74 11.25
N THR A 44 10.52 -8.58 10.78
CA THR A 44 11.71 -8.50 9.94
C THR A 44 12.95 -8.20 10.79
N THR A 45 14.09 -8.70 10.34
CA THR A 45 15.40 -8.24 10.79
C THR A 45 15.98 -7.40 9.67
N GLN A 46 15.89 -6.08 9.80
CA GLN A 46 16.36 -5.14 8.79
C GLN A 46 16.75 -3.79 9.40
N THR A 47 17.39 -2.96 8.58
CA THR A 47 17.62 -1.52 8.78
C THR A 47 17.19 -0.80 7.51
N GLU A 48 17.24 0.52 7.49
CA GLU A 48 16.99 1.32 6.28
C GLU A 48 17.98 1.03 5.14
N LYS A 49 19.09 0.34 5.43
CA LYS A 49 20.16 0.00 4.47
C LYS A 49 20.22 -1.48 4.10
N LYS A 50 19.65 -2.38 4.90
CA LYS A 50 19.83 -3.83 4.72
C LYS A 50 18.67 -4.62 5.26
N PHE A 51 18.17 -5.57 4.46
CA PHE A 51 17.26 -6.63 4.88
C PHE A 51 18.03 -7.94 5.13
N ILE A 52 17.75 -8.64 6.24
CA ILE A 52 18.44 -9.89 6.62
C ILE A 52 17.50 -11.09 6.56
N THR A 53 16.39 -11.04 7.30
CA THR A 53 15.44 -12.16 7.37
C THR A 53 14.05 -11.68 7.79
N VAL A 54 13.05 -12.55 7.60
CA VAL A 54 11.68 -12.36 8.07
C VAL A 54 11.20 -13.64 8.74
N LYS A 55 10.59 -13.49 9.91
CA LYS A 55 9.84 -14.54 10.58
C LYS A 55 8.35 -14.26 10.40
N TRP A 56 7.70 -15.04 9.54
CA TRP A 56 6.27 -14.95 9.29
C TRP A 56 5.46 -15.49 10.46
N ARG A 57 4.30 -14.89 10.70
CA ARG A 57 3.22 -15.48 11.50
C ARG A 57 2.46 -16.52 10.69
N THR A 58 1.59 -17.29 11.32
CA THR A 58 0.68 -18.17 10.56
C THR A 58 -0.52 -17.38 10.04
N VAL A 59 -1.20 -17.89 9.01
CA VAL A 59 -2.36 -17.20 8.44
C VAL A 59 -3.50 -17.16 9.44
N GLU A 60 -3.67 -18.22 10.22
CA GLU A 60 -4.71 -18.37 11.25
C GLU A 60 -4.57 -17.32 12.36
N GLU A 61 -3.33 -17.04 12.77
CA GLU A 61 -3.05 -15.97 13.74
C GLU A 61 -3.47 -14.59 13.21
N VAL A 62 -3.18 -14.30 11.94
CA VAL A 62 -3.56 -13.03 11.29
C VAL A 62 -5.08 -12.95 11.03
N GLN A 63 -5.72 -14.06 10.67
CA GLN A 63 -7.17 -14.15 10.52
C GLN A 63 -7.89 -13.91 11.84
N SER A 64 -7.37 -14.46 12.94
CA SER A 64 -7.93 -14.26 14.28
C SER A 64 -7.92 -12.78 14.68
N ASP A 65 -6.77 -12.11 14.53
CA ASP A 65 -6.64 -10.68 14.80
C ASP A 65 -7.59 -9.84 13.91
N LEU A 66 -7.63 -10.16 12.62
CA LEU A 66 -8.49 -9.46 11.65
C LEU A 66 -9.96 -9.60 12.01
N ASN A 67 -10.41 -10.82 12.35
CA ASN A 67 -11.79 -11.07 12.76
C ASN A 67 -12.16 -10.28 14.03
N ILE A 68 -11.29 -10.25 15.04
CA ILE A 68 -11.54 -9.48 16.27
C ILE A 68 -11.67 -7.98 15.95
N LEU A 69 -10.74 -7.43 15.17
CA LEU A 69 -10.74 -5.99 14.86
C LEU A 69 -11.91 -5.57 13.97
N LEU A 70 -12.28 -6.38 12.98
CA LEU A 70 -13.46 -6.11 12.13
C LEU A 70 -14.74 -6.07 12.96
N ASN A 71 -14.90 -6.98 13.92
CA ASN A 71 -16.09 -7.02 14.77
C ASN A 71 -16.11 -5.92 15.85
N ALA A 72 -14.94 -5.44 16.29
CA ALA A 72 -14.83 -4.45 17.35
C ALA A 72 -14.92 -2.99 16.87
N TYR A 73 -14.55 -2.71 15.61
CA TYR A 73 -14.41 -1.34 15.11
C TYR A 73 -15.08 -1.15 13.75
N PRO A 74 -15.66 0.04 13.47
CA PRO A 74 -16.24 0.36 12.17
C PRO A 74 -15.14 0.70 11.14
N ILE A 75 -14.41 -0.30 10.68
CA ILE A 75 -13.28 -0.17 9.75
C ILE A 75 -13.75 0.44 8.42
N LYS A 76 -13.03 1.46 7.93
CA LYS A 76 -13.34 2.12 6.65
C LYS A 76 -12.43 1.70 5.52
N ALA A 77 -11.17 1.42 5.84
CA ALA A 77 -10.19 0.99 4.85
C ALA A 77 -9.16 0.04 5.48
N VAL A 78 -8.63 -0.86 4.65
CA VAL A 78 -7.55 -1.78 4.98
C VAL A 78 -6.42 -1.59 3.97
N LYS A 79 -5.19 -1.49 4.47
CA LYS A 79 -3.97 -1.46 3.68
C LYS A 79 -3.21 -2.76 3.86
N PHE A 80 -2.83 -3.39 2.75
CA PHE A 80 -1.88 -4.50 2.73
C PHE A 80 -0.49 -3.98 2.37
N GLY A 81 0.50 -4.34 3.16
CA GLY A 81 1.91 -4.25 2.78
C GLY A 81 2.47 -5.64 2.51
N ILE A 82 3.68 -5.90 3.03
CA ILE A 82 4.36 -7.19 2.88
C ILE A 82 3.54 -8.32 3.52
N ILE A 83 3.22 -9.35 2.74
CA ILE A 83 2.61 -10.63 3.13
C ILE A 83 3.40 -11.79 2.53
N PRO A 84 3.27 -13.03 3.05
CA PRO A 84 4.05 -14.18 2.57
C PRO A 84 3.79 -14.51 1.10
N ASP A 85 2.52 -14.52 0.68
CA ASP A 85 2.13 -14.88 -0.69
C ASP A 85 0.73 -14.39 -1.04
N ILE A 86 0.34 -14.56 -2.31
CA ILE A 86 -0.95 -14.10 -2.83
C ILE A 86 -2.18 -14.88 -2.31
N HIS A 87 -2.01 -16.10 -1.77
CA HIS A 87 -3.11 -16.84 -1.14
C HIS A 87 -3.52 -16.18 0.17
N TRP A 88 -2.56 -15.67 0.95
CA TRP A 88 -2.86 -14.83 2.12
C TRP A 88 -3.70 -13.62 1.73
N LEU A 89 -3.32 -12.93 0.64
CA LEU A 89 -4.09 -11.79 0.16
C LEU A 89 -5.53 -12.20 -0.17
N LYS A 90 -5.72 -13.32 -0.89
CA LYS A 90 -7.05 -13.82 -1.24
C LYS A 90 -7.90 -14.07 0.01
N ILE A 91 -7.38 -14.84 0.95
CA ILE A 91 -8.09 -15.24 2.18
C ILE A 91 -8.52 -14.00 2.98
N LEU A 92 -7.59 -13.06 3.17
CA LEU A 92 -7.85 -11.87 3.98
C LEU A 92 -8.80 -10.88 3.26
N CYS A 93 -8.66 -10.71 1.94
CA CYS A 93 -9.61 -9.91 1.15
C CYS A 93 -11.03 -10.50 1.20
N ASP A 94 -11.16 -11.82 1.09
CA ASP A 94 -12.47 -12.49 1.20
C ASP A 94 -13.10 -12.23 2.56
N MET A 95 -12.35 -12.41 3.65
CA MET A 95 -12.85 -12.13 4.99
C MET A 95 -13.32 -10.69 5.16
N ILE A 96 -12.55 -9.72 4.66
CA ILE A 96 -12.90 -8.29 4.72
C ILE A 96 -14.20 -8.04 3.94
N LYS A 97 -14.32 -8.57 2.72
CA LYS A 97 -15.48 -8.33 1.85
C LYS A 97 -16.73 -9.08 2.28
N THR A 98 -16.58 -10.26 2.89
CA THR A 98 -17.69 -10.98 3.53
C THR A 98 -18.21 -10.22 4.76
N HIS A 99 -17.32 -9.59 5.53
CA HIS A 99 -17.72 -8.78 6.68
C HIS A 99 -18.42 -7.48 6.24
N ASP A 100 -17.80 -6.69 5.37
CA ASP A 100 -18.39 -5.49 4.77
C ASP A 100 -17.79 -5.21 3.38
N SER A 101 -18.63 -5.36 2.35
CA SER A 101 -18.24 -5.14 0.96
C SER A 101 -17.79 -3.70 0.65
N LYS A 102 -18.19 -2.73 1.49
CA LYS A 102 -17.86 -1.30 1.33
C LYS A 102 -16.47 -0.93 1.81
N ILE A 103 -15.83 -1.77 2.64
CA ILE A 103 -14.47 -1.50 3.14
C ILE A 103 -13.52 -1.35 1.95
N LYS A 104 -12.79 -0.24 1.92
CA LYS A 104 -11.80 0.01 0.85
C LYS A 104 -10.55 -0.82 1.10
N ILE A 105 -9.99 -1.42 0.06
CA ILE A 105 -8.78 -2.23 0.16
C ILE A 105 -7.69 -1.64 -0.73
N VAL A 106 -6.58 -1.24 -0.11
CA VAL A 106 -5.37 -0.75 -0.79
C VAL A 106 -4.27 -1.79 -0.64
N VAL A 107 -3.63 -2.17 -1.74
CA VAL A 107 -2.54 -3.15 -1.74
C VAL A 107 -1.25 -2.49 -2.24
N ASP A 108 -0.25 -2.39 -1.36
CA ASP A 108 1.13 -2.16 -1.78
C ASP A 108 1.77 -3.55 -1.98
N PRO A 109 2.04 -3.97 -3.22
CA PRO A 109 2.38 -5.37 -3.51
C PRO A 109 3.75 -5.79 -2.96
N VAL A 110 4.66 -4.83 -2.71
CA VAL A 110 6.01 -5.01 -2.13
C VAL A 110 6.63 -6.37 -2.46
N ILE A 111 6.84 -6.64 -3.75
CA ILE A 111 7.35 -7.95 -4.21
C ILE A 111 8.85 -8.09 -3.90
N GLN A 112 9.56 -6.97 -3.88
CA GLN A 112 10.98 -6.90 -3.54
C GLN A 112 11.22 -5.75 -2.57
N SER A 113 12.09 -5.96 -1.59
CA SER A 113 12.55 -4.88 -0.72
C SER A 113 13.36 -3.84 -1.51
N SER A 114 13.42 -2.61 -1.01
CA SER A 114 14.30 -1.54 -1.52
C SER A 114 15.79 -1.95 -1.53
N THR A 115 16.16 -2.99 -0.79
CA THR A 115 17.54 -3.52 -0.69
C THR A 115 17.78 -4.76 -1.56
N GLY A 116 16.82 -5.15 -2.39
CA GLY A 116 16.95 -6.26 -3.36
C GLY A 116 16.52 -7.64 -2.86
N PHE A 117 16.18 -7.80 -1.58
CA PHE A 117 15.60 -9.04 -1.06
C PHE A 117 14.24 -9.32 -1.71
N SER A 118 14.11 -10.45 -2.41
CA SER A 118 12.83 -10.90 -2.98
C SER A 118 11.98 -11.54 -1.89
N PHE A 119 10.73 -11.10 -1.78
CA PHE A 119 9.73 -11.82 -0.99
C PHE A 119 9.18 -12.99 -1.80
N ALA A 120 8.40 -13.87 -1.15
CA ALA A 120 7.84 -15.04 -1.80
C ALA A 120 6.84 -14.67 -2.92
N ASP A 121 6.61 -15.63 -3.81
CA ASP A 121 6.13 -15.44 -5.18
C ASP A 121 4.69 -14.89 -5.28
N TYR A 122 4.55 -13.65 -5.79
CA TYR A 122 3.28 -13.07 -6.24
C TYR A 122 2.88 -13.52 -7.66
N GLY A 123 3.68 -14.38 -8.32
CA GLY A 123 3.65 -14.71 -9.74
C GLY A 123 2.40 -15.44 -10.25
N ASN A 124 1.43 -15.77 -9.40
CA ASN A 124 0.15 -16.32 -9.85
C ASN A 124 -0.78 -15.22 -10.37
N LYS A 125 -0.54 -14.75 -11.60
CA LYS A 125 -1.38 -13.75 -12.30
C LYS A 125 -2.86 -14.13 -12.32
N LYS A 126 -3.19 -15.41 -12.47
CA LYS A 126 -4.57 -15.89 -12.47
C LYS A 126 -5.26 -15.64 -11.13
N LEU A 127 -4.54 -15.84 -10.02
CA LEU A 127 -5.07 -15.57 -8.69
C LEU A 127 -5.16 -14.06 -8.43
N LEU A 128 -4.18 -13.28 -8.89
CA LEU A 128 -4.26 -11.81 -8.84
C LEU A 128 -5.53 -11.28 -9.50
N TYR A 129 -5.80 -11.69 -10.74
CA TYR A 129 -7.02 -11.26 -11.46
C TYR A 129 -8.32 -11.67 -10.75
N LYS A 130 -8.31 -12.77 -9.98
CA LYS A 130 -9.46 -13.16 -9.13
C LYS A 130 -9.61 -12.30 -7.88
N ILE A 131 -8.51 -11.76 -7.35
CA ILE A 131 -8.51 -10.88 -6.17
C ILE A 131 -8.87 -9.45 -6.57
N MET A 132 -8.42 -8.97 -7.73
CA MET A 132 -8.56 -7.57 -8.15
C MET A 132 -9.97 -7.00 -8.00
N PRO A 133 -11.08 -7.71 -8.33
CA PRO A 133 -12.43 -7.19 -8.11
C PRO A 133 -12.77 -6.83 -6.65
N SER A 134 -12.04 -7.38 -5.68
CA SER A 134 -12.18 -7.02 -4.26
C SER A 134 -11.38 -5.78 -3.86
N LEU A 135 -10.41 -5.37 -4.67
CA LEU A 135 -9.48 -4.28 -4.36
C LEU A 135 -10.07 -2.94 -4.78
N THR A 136 -9.75 -1.90 -4.02
CA THR A 136 -9.99 -0.51 -4.44
C THR A 136 -8.79 0.02 -5.22
N LEU A 137 -7.58 -0.28 -4.75
CA LEU A 137 -6.34 0.21 -5.35
C LEU A 137 -5.21 -0.79 -5.15
N ILE A 138 -4.37 -0.95 -6.17
CA ILE A 138 -3.03 -1.55 -6.05
C ILE A 138 -1.97 -0.54 -6.49
N THR A 139 -0.85 -0.44 -5.77
CA THR A 139 0.16 0.61 -5.96
C THR A 139 1.54 0.08 -6.39
N PRO A 140 1.68 -0.62 -7.54
CA PRO A 140 2.95 -1.20 -7.97
C PRO A 140 3.97 -0.13 -8.39
N ASN A 141 5.25 -0.41 -8.15
CA ASN A 141 6.35 0.27 -8.84
C ASN A 141 6.54 -0.29 -10.26
N ALA A 142 7.46 0.25 -11.06
CA ALA A 142 7.66 -0.20 -12.44
C ALA A 142 8.02 -1.69 -12.58
N ILE A 143 8.88 -2.20 -11.69
CA ILE A 143 9.31 -3.62 -11.68
C ILE A 143 8.14 -4.50 -11.25
N GLU A 144 7.45 -4.12 -10.17
CA GLU A 144 6.26 -4.84 -9.67
C GLU A 144 5.15 -4.86 -10.72
N PHE A 145 4.95 -3.75 -11.43
CA PHE A 145 3.96 -3.64 -12.48
C PHE A 145 4.22 -4.64 -13.60
N GLU A 146 5.47 -4.73 -14.07
CA GLU A 146 5.85 -5.69 -15.11
C GLU A 146 5.67 -7.14 -14.66
N GLN A 147 5.99 -7.44 -13.40
CA GLN A 147 5.79 -8.79 -12.84
C GLN A 147 4.31 -9.15 -12.73
N LEU A 148 3.47 -8.23 -12.24
CA LEU A 148 2.05 -8.47 -12.01
C LEU A 148 1.26 -8.49 -13.33
N PHE A 149 1.54 -7.55 -14.23
CA PHE A 149 0.71 -7.25 -15.39
C PHE A 149 1.37 -7.58 -16.73
N GLY A 150 2.69 -7.74 -16.77
CA GLY A 150 3.48 -7.92 -18.00
C GLY A 150 4.15 -6.63 -18.49
N SER A 151 5.06 -6.78 -19.45
CA SER A 151 5.90 -5.71 -20.00
C SER A 151 5.15 -4.73 -20.92
N GLU A 152 4.04 -5.16 -21.52
CA GLU A 152 3.30 -4.36 -22.49
C GLU A 152 2.11 -3.62 -21.85
N LYS A 153 2.38 -2.44 -21.30
CA LYS A 153 1.35 -1.53 -20.74
C LYS A 153 0.18 -1.25 -21.69
N ASN A 154 0.45 -1.26 -22.99
CA ASN A 154 -0.52 -0.96 -24.03
C ASN A 154 -1.44 -2.14 -24.37
N ASN A 155 -1.13 -3.35 -23.91
CA ASN A 155 -1.91 -4.57 -24.18
C ASN A 155 -2.65 -5.10 -22.94
N LEU A 156 -2.58 -4.38 -21.82
CA LEU A 156 -3.42 -4.68 -20.67
C LEU A 156 -4.85 -4.22 -20.97
N ASP A 157 -5.74 -5.20 -21.03
CA ASP A 157 -7.16 -4.94 -21.07
C ASP A 157 -7.60 -4.37 -19.72
N TRP A 158 -7.59 -3.05 -19.59
CA TRP A 158 -7.98 -2.37 -18.35
C TRP A 158 -9.45 -2.61 -17.97
N SER A 159 -10.26 -3.22 -18.85
CA SER A 159 -11.59 -3.67 -18.49
C SER A 159 -11.59 -4.79 -17.43
N VAL A 160 -10.53 -5.62 -17.35
CA VAL A 160 -10.41 -6.64 -16.28
C VAL A 160 -10.18 -6.05 -14.90
N LEU A 161 -9.88 -4.75 -14.78
CA LEU A 161 -9.80 -4.08 -13.50
C LEU A 161 -11.14 -4.05 -12.76
N ASN A 162 -12.28 -4.09 -13.47
CA ASN A 162 -13.60 -3.80 -12.90
C ASN A 162 -13.58 -2.49 -12.09
N ASP A 163 -13.81 -2.55 -10.78
CA ASP A 163 -13.80 -1.41 -9.86
C ASP A 163 -12.42 -1.16 -9.20
N CYS A 164 -11.43 -2.00 -9.49
CA CYS A 164 -10.05 -1.82 -9.03
C CYS A 164 -9.37 -0.70 -9.82
N THR A 165 -8.49 0.03 -9.16
CA THR A 165 -7.60 1.00 -9.80
C THR A 165 -6.14 0.59 -9.61
N VAL A 166 -5.27 1.00 -10.51
CA VAL A 166 -3.83 0.72 -10.44
C VAL A 166 -3.06 2.03 -10.44
N LEU A 167 -2.33 2.33 -9.37
CA LEU A 167 -1.43 3.48 -9.33
C LEU A 167 0.00 3.03 -9.58
N LEU A 168 0.48 3.23 -10.81
CA LEU A 168 1.87 2.99 -11.17
C LEU A 168 2.75 4.12 -10.62
N LYS A 169 3.63 3.77 -9.68
CA LYS A 169 4.57 4.72 -9.05
C LYS A 169 5.66 5.14 -10.04
N GLY A 170 5.88 6.44 -10.18
CA GLY A 170 6.77 7.08 -11.15
C GLY A 170 8.23 7.23 -10.74
N GLY A 171 8.59 6.90 -9.49
CA GLY A 171 9.91 7.19 -8.93
C GLY A 171 11.12 6.65 -9.72
N HIS A 172 10.95 5.57 -10.49
CA HIS A 172 12.00 4.91 -11.28
C HIS A 172 11.82 5.05 -12.80
N ARG A 173 10.98 5.97 -13.28
CA ARG A 173 10.74 6.15 -14.73
C ARG A 173 11.72 7.17 -15.31
N ASN A 174 12.56 6.74 -16.26
CA ASN A 174 13.58 7.58 -16.90
C ASN A 174 13.01 8.83 -17.60
N GLU A 175 11.83 8.72 -18.22
CA GLU A 175 11.24 9.80 -19.03
C GLU A 175 10.29 10.73 -18.26
N LYS A 176 9.74 10.26 -17.12
CA LYS A 176 8.70 10.94 -16.33
C LYS A 176 8.96 10.79 -14.83
N LYS A 177 10.17 11.17 -14.40
CA LYS A 177 10.61 10.98 -13.02
C LYS A 177 9.65 11.66 -12.04
N GLY A 178 9.10 10.89 -11.11
CA GLY A 178 8.20 11.39 -10.08
C GLY A 178 6.72 11.49 -10.49
N ILE A 179 6.36 11.27 -11.75
CA ILE A 179 4.95 11.28 -12.20
C ILE A 179 4.34 9.89 -12.00
N ASP A 180 3.35 9.82 -11.11
CA ASP A 180 2.57 8.60 -10.92
C ASP A 180 1.45 8.54 -11.96
N THR A 181 1.05 7.33 -12.36
CA THR A 181 -0.03 7.14 -13.35
C THR A 181 -1.12 6.27 -12.75
N LEU A 182 -2.31 6.83 -12.59
CA LEU A 182 -3.50 6.14 -12.10
C LEU A 182 -4.30 5.61 -13.30
N PHE A 183 -4.39 4.28 -13.38
CA PHE A 183 -5.24 3.58 -14.33
C PHE A 183 -6.56 3.24 -13.67
N THR A 184 -7.66 3.68 -14.28
CA THR A 184 -9.02 3.30 -13.93
C THR A 184 -9.65 2.55 -15.10
N LYS A 185 -10.86 2.03 -14.91
CA LYS A 185 -11.63 1.41 -15.98
C LYS A 185 -11.89 2.35 -17.17
N ASN A 186 -12.02 3.66 -16.91
CA ASN A 186 -12.51 4.63 -17.90
C ASN A 186 -11.41 5.57 -18.42
N GLU A 187 -10.38 5.81 -17.61
CA GLU A 187 -9.38 6.83 -17.89
C GLU A 187 -8.01 6.50 -17.30
N THR A 188 -6.99 7.11 -17.89
CA THR A 188 -5.62 7.14 -17.38
C THR A 188 -5.29 8.57 -16.95
N ILE A 189 -4.90 8.74 -15.70
CA ILE A 189 -4.67 10.05 -15.08
C ILE A 189 -3.22 10.15 -14.63
N GLU A 190 -2.54 11.22 -14.99
CA GLU A 190 -1.20 11.52 -14.48
C GLU A 190 -1.28 12.38 -13.22
N ILE A 191 -0.58 11.93 -12.17
CA ILE A 191 -0.44 12.65 -10.92
C ILE A 191 0.96 13.25 -10.89
N LEU A 192 1.00 14.56 -11.05
CA LEU A 192 2.25 15.31 -11.18
C LEU A 192 2.93 15.47 -9.83
N SER A 193 4.25 15.50 -9.87
CA SER A 193 5.05 15.84 -8.70
C SER A 193 5.06 17.36 -8.50
N SER A 194 4.94 17.82 -7.26
CA SER A 194 5.06 19.24 -6.92
C SER A 194 6.51 19.67 -6.64
N GLU A 195 7.38 18.70 -6.39
CA GLU A 195 8.77 18.90 -5.97
C GLU A 195 9.78 18.49 -7.06
N LYS A 196 10.76 19.35 -7.33
CA LYS A 196 11.80 19.07 -8.34
C LYS A 196 12.91 18.16 -7.81
N ASN A 197 13.20 18.26 -6.52
CA ASN A 197 14.25 17.50 -5.85
C ASN A 197 13.66 16.78 -4.63
N ILE A 198 14.01 15.50 -4.50
CA ILE A 198 13.60 14.66 -3.36
C ILE A 198 14.78 13.84 -2.87
N TYR A 199 14.82 13.58 -1.56
CA TYR A 199 15.76 12.64 -0.97
C TYR A 199 15.14 11.25 -0.90
N ALA A 200 15.87 10.23 -1.34
CA ALA A 200 15.38 8.85 -1.25
C ALA A 200 15.19 8.46 0.23
N LYS A 201 14.00 7.94 0.56
CA LYS A 201 13.66 7.44 1.89
C LYS A 201 13.31 5.96 1.84
N HIS A 202 13.72 5.25 2.88
CA HIS A 202 13.19 3.92 3.18
C HIS A 202 11.69 4.03 3.48
N GLY A 203 10.91 3.09 2.94
CA GLY A 203 9.46 3.03 3.16
C GLY A 203 8.58 4.04 2.41
N SER A 204 9.10 4.81 1.45
CA SER A 204 8.31 5.80 0.70
C SER A 204 7.06 5.22 0.02
N GLY A 205 7.12 3.99 -0.49
CA GLY A 205 5.95 3.28 -1.03
C GLY A 205 4.90 2.92 0.02
N CYS A 206 5.34 2.49 1.22
CA CYS A 206 4.44 2.24 2.34
C CYS A 206 3.76 3.53 2.82
N VAL A 207 4.51 4.63 2.86
CA VAL A 207 3.98 5.96 3.21
C VAL A 207 2.93 6.42 2.20
N LEU A 208 3.20 6.30 0.89
CA LEU A 208 2.26 6.66 -0.16
C LEU A 208 0.97 5.86 -0.05
N SER A 209 1.05 4.52 -0.03
CA SER A 209 -0.13 3.66 0.05
C SER A 209 -0.93 3.90 1.32
N SER A 210 -0.28 4.10 2.47
CA SER A 210 -0.95 4.43 3.74
C SER A 210 -1.63 5.80 3.73
N ALA A 211 -1.02 6.82 3.10
CA ALA A 211 -1.66 8.13 2.95
C ALA A 211 -2.91 8.04 2.06
N ILE A 212 -2.86 7.25 0.99
CA ILE A 212 -4.05 6.99 0.14
C ILE A 212 -5.14 6.28 0.95
N THR A 213 -4.79 5.24 1.71
CA THR A 213 -5.73 4.54 2.59
C THR A 213 -6.41 5.48 3.57
N ALA A 214 -5.66 6.42 4.17
CA ALA A 214 -6.20 7.40 5.10
C ALA A 214 -7.20 8.35 4.43
N GLU A 215 -6.91 8.86 3.23
CA GLU A 215 -7.84 9.74 2.50
C GLU A 215 -9.10 8.98 2.04
N LEU A 216 -8.96 7.75 1.55
CA LEU A 216 -10.10 6.89 1.20
C LEU A 216 -11.00 6.62 2.41
N ALA A 217 -10.41 6.42 3.60
CA ALA A 217 -11.16 6.22 4.84
C ALA A 217 -11.97 7.46 5.28
N LYS A 218 -11.55 8.65 4.85
CA LYS A 218 -12.29 9.91 5.04
C LYS A 218 -13.39 10.12 3.99
N GLY A 219 -13.53 9.21 3.03
CA GLY A 219 -14.51 9.30 1.94
C GLY A 219 -14.07 10.17 0.76
N ILE A 220 -12.78 10.48 0.66
CA ILE A 220 -12.21 11.20 -0.50
C ILE A 220 -12.17 10.26 -1.70
N ASP A 221 -12.45 10.79 -2.90
CA ASP A 221 -12.40 10.01 -4.14
C ASP A 221 -10.97 9.56 -4.47
N ILE A 222 -10.83 8.51 -5.28
CA ILE A 222 -9.54 7.86 -5.53
C ILE A 222 -8.49 8.79 -6.16
N LYS A 223 -8.91 9.67 -7.07
CA LYS A 223 -7.99 10.59 -7.75
C LYS A 223 -7.45 11.60 -6.75
N THR A 224 -8.35 12.30 -6.05
CA THR A 224 -7.97 13.29 -5.03
C THR A 224 -7.19 12.65 -3.88
N ALA A 225 -7.51 11.42 -3.50
CA ALA A 225 -6.77 10.67 -2.48
C ALA A 225 -5.32 10.41 -2.90
N CYS A 226 -5.09 10.03 -4.16
CA CYS A 226 -3.75 9.82 -4.71
C CYS A 226 -2.97 11.15 -4.82
N GLU A 227 -3.60 12.24 -5.25
CA GLU A 227 -2.99 13.57 -5.31
C GLU A 227 -2.54 14.06 -3.92
N LYS A 228 -3.41 13.97 -2.91
CA LYS A 228 -3.07 14.34 -1.53
C LYS A 228 -1.96 13.46 -0.94
N ALA A 229 -2.03 12.16 -1.18
CA ALA A 229 -1.02 11.23 -0.71
C ALA A 229 0.34 11.48 -1.37
N LYS A 230 0.35 11.91 -2.63
CA LYS A 230 1.56 12.32 -3.35
C LYS A 230 2.23 13.50 -2.65
N ILE A 231 1.47 14.56 -2.37
CA ILE A 231 1.96 15.76 -1.66
C ILE A 231 2.52 15.37 -0.28
N TYR A 232 1.78 14.58 0.49
CA TYR A 232 2.24 14.11 1.80
C TYR A 232 3.55 13.30 1.70
N THR A 233 3.66 12.42 0.70
CA THR A 233 4.87 11.63 0.46
C THR A 233 6.05 12.51 0.08
N GLU A 234 5.84 13.56 -0.72
CA GLU A 234 6.88 14.53 -1.10
C GLU A 234 7.41 15.29 0.13
N HIS A 235 6.53 15.73 1.03
CA HIS A 235 6.94 16.30 2.31
C HIS A 235 7.74 15.31 3.16
N PHE A 236 7.31 14.05 3.23
CA PHE A 236 8.06 13.00 3.92
C PHE A 236 9.45 12.79 3.30
N LEU A 237 9.55 12.76 1.98
CA LEU A 237 10.82 12.62 1.25
C LEU A 237 11.76 13.82 1.53
N ASN A 238 11.22 15.02 1.67
CA ASN A 238 11.98 16.24 1.94
C ASN A 238 12.16 16.59 3.42
N SER A 239 11.66 15.75 4.33
CA SER A 239 11.73 15.99 5.79
C SER A 239 13.15 16.12 6.35
N ASN A 240 14.14 15.49 5.71
CA ASN A 240 15.58 15.59 6.00
C ASN A 240 16.39 14.89 4.88
N SER A 241 17.72 14.86 4.96
CA SER A 241 18.58 14.22 3.95
C SER A 241 18.91 12.73 4.20
N THR A 242 18.56 12.17 5.35
CA THR A 242 18.83 10.76 5.71
C THR A 242 17.78 9.82 5.09
N ALA A 243 17.99 8.50 5.14
CA ALA A 243 17.01 7.53 4.62
C ALA A 243 15.78 7.35 5.52
N LEU A 244 15.79 7.83 6.77
CA LEU A 244 14.65 7.77 7.69
C LEU A 244 13.92 9.12 7.71
N GLY A 245 12.68 9.12 7.22
CA GLY A 245 11.87 10.33 7.11
C GLY A 245 11.11 10.67 8.39
N TYR A 246 10.75 11.94 8.54
CA TYR A 246 9.82 12.41 9.56
C TYR A 246 8.43 12.61 8.95
N HIS A 247 7.40 12.24 9.71
CA HIS A 247 6.01 12.43 9.33
C HIS A 247 5.52 13.75 9.93
N ALA A 248 5.03 14.65 9.09
CA ALA A 248 4.54 15.99 9.46
C ALA A 248 3.34 16.37 8.61
#